data_AF-A0A640TKJ4-F1
#
_entry.id   AF-A0A640TKJ4-F1
#
_cell.length_a   1.000
_cell.length_b   1.000
_cell.length_c   1.000
_cell.angle_alpha   90.00
_cell.angle_beta   90.00
_cell.angle_gamma   90.00
#
_symmetry.space_group_name_H-M   'P 1'
#
loop_
_entity.id
_entity.type
_entity.pdbx_description
1 polymer ?
#
loop_
_entity_poly.entity_id
_entity_poly.type
_entity_poly.pdbx_seq_one_letter_code
_entity_poly.pdbx_strand_id
1 'polypeptide(L)'
;MTEEEKKKGPGAGKGAALTRQGSVRRTSLLDAAETVLVANGADASLRAIAGEAGVRVGHLQHYFPTRAELIKAVLERALDRSLERLAVTTGLRAVRDDPSALEGPAGAADPDEVVAVLLAEQEDPQLVRLYVEVWALAAHDAEIAAVVREFYRKYVAQVEAFVRYGRPDWPAELCRARAETFVALVEGAALLRSGIAGCRSAAMDEQLVRCAVQLLRD
;
A
#
# COMPACT_ATOMS: atom_id res chain seq x y z
N MET A 1 11.70 -50.60 -34.59
CA MET A 1 13.01 -50.56 -33.90
C MET A 1 13.85 -49.53 -34.63
N THR A 2 14.20 -48.36 -34.10
CA THR A 2 14.15 -47.73 -32.76
C THR A 2 14.35 -46.23 -33.07
N GLU A 3 13.47 -45.34 -32.62
CA GLU A 3 13.64 -44.50 -31.41
C GLU A 3 14.99 -43.76 -31.35
N GLU A 4 14.95 -42.42 -31.44
CA GLU A 4 15.74 -41.58 -30.54
C GLU A 4 15.10 -40.20 -30.37
N GLU A 5 15.21 -39.70 -29.15
CA GLU A 5 14.22 -38.90 -28.47
C GLU A 5 14.45 -37.38 -28.59
N LYS A 6 13.32 -36.74 -28.85
CA LYS A 6 12.88 -35.41 -28.43
C LYS A 6 13.40 -35.02 -27.03
N LYS A 7 14.39 -34.12 -26.95
CA LYS A 7 14.74 -33.41 -25.70
C LYS A 7 14.20 -31.98 -25.71
N LYS A 8 13.01 -31.84 -25.12
CA LYS A 8 12.36 -30.56 -24.78
C LYS A 8 12.91 -30.13 -23.41
N GLY A 9 13.68 -29.04 -23.37
CA GLY A 9 14.12 -28.37 -22.14
C GLY A 9 13.35 -27.06 -21.92
N PRO A 10 13.12 -26.62 -20.67
CA PRO A 10 11.90 -25.95 -20.26
C PRO A 10 11.96 -24.42 -20.36
N GLY A 11 10.77 -23.83 -20.48
CA GLY A 11 10.54 -22.39 -20.50
C GLY A 11 11.07 -21.70 -19.25
N ALA A 12 11.99 -20.77 -19.45
CA ALA A 12 12.25 -19.72 -18.50
C ALA A 12 11.18 -18.64 -18.69
N GLY A 13 10.11 -18.73 -17.91
CA GLY A 13 9.21 -17.61 -17.65
C GLY A 13 9.99 -16.51 -16.95
N LYS A 14 10.62 -15.63 -17.72
CA LYS A 14 11.24 -14.40 -17.23
C LYS A 14 10.16 -13.33 -17.22
N GLY A 15 9.90 -12.76 -16.04
CA GLY A 15 9.27 -11.46 -15.91
C GLY A 15 10.06 -10.46 -16.76
N ALA A 16 9.58 -10.23 -17.98
CA ALA A 16 10.13 -9.21 -18.84
C ALA A 16 9.71 -7.87 -18.24
N ALA A 17 10.70 -7.06 -17.87
CA ALA A 17 10.49 -5.66 -17.52
C ALA A 17 9.55 -5.04 -18.56
N LEU A 18 8.37 -4.61 -18.11
CA LEU A 18 7.35 -4.00 -18.96
C LEU A 18 8.02 -2.92 -19.82
N THR A 19 7.77 -2.96 -21.14
CA THR A 19 8.27 -1.92 -22.04
C THR A 19 7.82 -0.54 -21.53
N ARG A 20 8.57 0.54 -21.84
CA ARG A 20 8.19 1.91 -21.42
C ARG A 20 6.73 2.23 -21.73
N GLN A 21 6.24 1.76 -22.88
CA GLN A 21 4.84 1.89 -23.29
C GLN A 21 3.88 1.05 -22.45
N GLY A 22 4.26 -0.18 -22.07
CA GLY A 22 3.49 -1.02 -21.15
C GLY A 22 3.41 -0.44 -19.73
N SER A 23 4.49 0.18 -19.24
CA SER A 23 4.50 0.88 -17.95
C SER A 23 3.57 2.09 -17.94
N VAL A 24 3.67 2.98 -18.95
CA VAL A 24 2.75 4.13 -19.11
C VAL A 24 1.30 3.66 -19.17
N ARG A 25 1.04 2.55 -19.88
CA ARG A 25 -0.31 1.99 -20.00
C ARG A 25 -0.82 1.47 -18.65
N ARG A 26 -0.01 0.71 -17.92
CA ARG A 26 -0.37 0.20 -16.59
C ARG A 26 -0.74 1.36 -15.64
N THR A 27 0.03 2.44 -15.66
CA THR A 27 -0.26 3.64 -14.86
C THR A 27 -1.63 4.23 -15.22
N SER A 28 -1.93 4.43 -16.50
CA SER A 28 -3.23 4.97 -16.93
C SER A 28 -4.43 4.11 -16.52
N LEU A 29 -4.27 2.78 -16.48
CA LEU A 29 -5.31 1.86 -16.04
C LEU A 29 -5.54 1.96 -14.52
N LEU A 30 -4.46 2.15 -13.75
CA LEU A 30 -4.56 2.35 -12.31
C LEU A 30 -5.13 3.72 -11.96
N ASP A 31 -4.85 4.77 -12.74
CA ASP A 31 -5.48 6.08 -12.59
C ASP A 31 -7.00 5.98 -12.79
N ALA A 32 -7.44 5.32 -13.87
CA ALA A 32 -8.85 5.05 -14.10
C ALA A 32 -9.48 4.20 -12.99
N ALA A 33 -8.74 3.23 -12.44
CA ALA A 33 -9.22 2.40 -11.34
C ALA A 33 -9.43 3.22 -10.07
N GLU A 34 -8.47 4.06 -9.67
CA GLU A 34 -8.59 4.94 -8.51
C GLU A 34 -9.78 5.92 -8.67
N THR A 35 -9.92 6.55 -9.84
CA THR A 35 -11.05 7.44 -10.14
C THR A 35 -12.39 6.74 -9.98
N VAL A 36 -12.55 5.56 -10.60
CA VAL A 36 -13.82 4.82 -10.58
C VAL A 36 -14.11 4.22 -9.21
N LEU A 37 -13.10 3.78 -8.47
CA LEU A 37 -13.27 3.31 -7.09
C LEU A 37 -13.78 4.43 -6.18
N VAL A 38 -13.15 5.61 -6.23
CA VAL A 38 -13.57 6.77 -5.42
C VAL A 38 -14.96 7.26 -5.80
N ALA A 39 -15.33 7.19 -7.09
CA ALA A 39 -16.63 7.68 -7.57
C ALA A 39 -17.78 6.70 -7.33
N ASN A 40 -17.53 5.40 -7.54
CA ASN A 40 -18.60 4.39 -7.63
C ASN A 40 -18.53 3.32 -6.53
N GLY A 41 -17.46 3.28 -5.73
CA GLY A 41 -17.31 2.38 -4.61
C GLY A 41 -17.55 0.91 -4.96
N ALA A 42 -18.53 0.30 -4.29
CA ALA A 42 -18.98 -1.08 -4.54
C ALA A 42 -19.27 -1.37 -6.03
N ASP A 43 -19.85 -0.40 -6.75
CA ASP A 43 -20.25 -0.52 -8.16
C ASP A 43 -19.08 -0.34 -9.16
N ALA A 44 -17.85 -0.14 -8.66
CA ALA A 44 -16.64 -0.01 -9.48
C ALA A 44 -16.28 -1.32 -10.21
N SER A 45 -16.94 -1.57 -11.34
CA SER A 45 -16.72 -2.75 -12.18
C SER A 45 -15.50 -2.61 -13.11
N LEU A 46 -14.90 -3.74 -13.50
CA LEU A 46 -13.84 -3.75 -14.54
C LEU A 46 -14.30 -3.12 -15.86
N ARG A 47 -15.60 -3.16 -16.16
CA ARG A 47 -16.18 -2.51 -17.34
C ARG A 47 -16.19 -0.99 -17.21
N ALA A 48 -16.58 -0.46 -16.04
CA ALA A 48 -16.54 0.98 -15.77
C ALA A 48 -15.11 1.50 -15.83
N ILE A 49 -14.15 0.78 -15.23
CA ILE A 49 -12.73 1.13 -15.24
C ILE A 49 -12.15 1.11 -16.66
N ALA A 50 -12.47 0.08 -17.46
CA ALA A 50 -12.05 0.04 -18.86
C ALA A 50 -12.63 1.21 -19.68
N GLY A 51 -13.89 1.58 -19.40
CA GLY A 51 -14.54 2.74 -20.00
C GLY A 51 -13.82 4.05 -19.65
N GLU A 52 -13.53 4.28 -18.38
CA GLU A 52 -12.78 5.44 -17.89
C GLU A 52 -11.39 5.52 -18.53
N ALA A 53 -10.69 4.39 -18.64
CA ALA A 53 -9.38 4.32 -19.30
C ALA A 53 -9.44 4.43 -20.84
N GLY A 54 -10.62 4.46 -21.45
CA GLY A 54 -10.79 4.47 -22.90
C GLY A 54 -10.30 3.20 -23.59
N VAL A 55 -10.36 2.05 -22.93
CA VAL A 55 -9.89 0.75 -23.46
C VAL A 55 -10.99 -0.31 -23.47
N ARG A 56 -10.75 -1.41 -24.18
CA ARG A 56 -11.60 -2.60 -24.11
C ARG A 56 -11.34 -3.36 -22.82
N VAL A 57 -12.38 -4.01 -22.24
CA VAL A 57 -12.25 -4.83 -21.03
C VAL A 57 -11.17 -5.90 -21.15
N GLY A 58 -11.09 -6.59 -22.29
CA GLY A 58 -10.03 -7.59 -22.52
C GLY A 58 -8.61 -7.02 -22.47
N HIS A 59 -8.43 -5.74 -22.79
CA HIS A 59 -7.13 -5.07 -22.66
C HIS A 59 -6.80 -4.73 -21.20
N LEU A 60 -7.78 -4.31 -20.40
CA LEU A 60 -7.62 -4.18 -18.94
C LEU A 60 -7.27 -5.53 -18.30
N GLN A 61 -8.02 -6.58 -18.66
CA GLN A 61 -7.84 -7.94 -18.13
C GLN A 61 -6.50 -8.58 -18.51
N HIS A 62 -5.87 -8.13 -19.60
CA HIS A 62 -4.50 -8.53 -19.91
C HIS A 62 -3.49 -8.08 -18.85
N TYR A 63 -3.69 -6.91 -18.23
CA TYR A 63 -2.86 -6.40 -17.15
C TYR A 63 -3.33 -6.87 -15.77
N PHE A 64 -4.65 -6.91 -15.57
CA PHE A 64 -5.27 -7.24 -14.29
C PHE A 64 -6.39 -8.26 -14.51
N PRO A 65 -6.05 -9.57 -14.50
CA PRO A 65 -7.00 -10.62 -14.85
C PRO A 65 -8.25 -10.65 -13.97
N THR A 66 -8.10 -10.31 -12.68
CA THR A 66 -9.19 -10.25 -11.71
C THR A 66 -9.30 -8.86 -11.08
N ARG A 67 -10.45 -8.59 -10.47
CA ARG A 67 -10.65 -7.36 -9.68
C ARG A 67 -9.69 -7.34 -8.48
N ALA A 68 -9.44 -8.48 -7.83
CA ALA A 68 -8.49 -8.58 -6.74
C ALA A 68 -7.05 -8.22 -7.15
N GLU A 69 -6.58 -8.69 -8.31
CA GLU A 69 -5.26 -8.30 -8.84
C GLU A 69 -5.18 -6.81 -9.21
N LEU A 70 -6.29 -6.20 -9.65
CA LEU A 70 -6.35 -4.75 -9.85
C LEU A 70 -6.26 -3.99 -8.52
N ILE A 71 -7.05 -4.39 -7.51
CA ILE A 71 -7.02 -3.77 -6.17
C ILE A 71 -5.64 -3.92 -5.53
N LYS A 72 -5.02 -5.09 -5.65
CA LYS A 72 -3.64 -5.33 -5.22
C LYS A 72 -2.69 -4.33 -5.85
N ALA A 73 -2.77 -4.13 -7.16
CA ALA A 73 -1.91 -3.19 -7.86
C ALA A 73 -2.17 -1.72 -7.49
N VAL A 74 -3.41 -1.35 -7.16
CA VAL A 74 -3.75 -0.02 -6.63
C VAL A 74 -3.12 0.19 -5.25
N LEU A 75 -3.24 -0.80 -4.35
CA LEU A 75 -2.65 -0.75 -3.02
C LEU A 75 -1.13 -0.73 -3.04
N GLU A 76 -0.49 -1.56 -3.87
CA GLU A 76 0.96 -1.54 -4.08
C GLU A 76 1.43 -0.16 -4.57
N ARG A 77 0.70 0.44 -5.51
CA ARG A 77 1.00 1.79 -5.99
C ARG A 77 0.86 2.84 -4.89
N ALA A 78 -0.15 2.74 -4.03
CA ALA A 78 -0.33 3.65 -2.91
C ALA A 78 0.82 3.53 -1.89
N LEU A 79 1.25 2.30 -1.59
CA LEU A 79 2.39 2.03 -0.72
C LEU A 79 3.69 2.57 -1.29
N ASP A 80 3.97 2.32 -2.57
CA ASP A 80 5.16 2.82 -3.24
C ASP A 80 5.23 4.36 -3.18
N ARG A 81 4.11 5.04 -3.41
CA ARG A 81 4.02 6.51 -3.28
C ARG A 81 4.28 6.98 -1.85
N SER A 82 3.79 6.25 -0.84
CA SER A 82 4.02 6.57 0.57
C SER A 82 5.48 6.39 0.97
N LEU A 83 6.09 5.26 0.57
CA LEU A 83 7.50 4.98 0.80
C LEU A 83 8.42 5.99 0.10
N GLU A 84 8.08 6.43 -1.11
CA GLU A 84 8.82 7.49 -1.82
C GLU A 84 8.79 8.81 -1.02
N ARG A 85 7.62 9.23 -0.52
CA ARG A 85 7.51 10.43 0.33
C ARG A 85 8.33 10.30 1.61
N LEU A 86 8.24 9.15 2.26
CA LEU A 86 9.01 8.86 3.47
C LEU A 86 10.52 8.95 3.18
N ALA A 87 10.98 8.35 2.07
CA ALA A 87 12.38 8.39 1.66
C ALA A 87 12.88 9.79 1.32
N VAL A 88 12.05 10.63 0.70
CA VAL A 88 12.40 12.02 0.39
C VAL A 88 12.55 12.85 1.66
N THR A 89 11.65 12.68 2.63
CA THR A 89 11.67 13.48 3.87
C THR A 89 12.75 13.00 4.84
N THR A 90 12.85 11.68 5.05
CA THR A 90 13.63 11.10 6.16
C THR A 90 14.94 10.46 5.72
N GLY A 91 15.12 10.22 4.41
CA GLY A 91 16.24 9.44 3.87
C GLY A 91 16.12 7.93 4.08
N LEU A 92 15.10 7.43 4.80
CA LEU A 92 14.87 6.00 4.98
C LEU A 92 14.22 5.37 3.75
N ARG A 93 14.78 4.26 3.29
CA ARG A 93 14.33 3.51 2.13
C ARG A 93 14.03 2.08 2.55
N ALA A 94 12.87 1.58 2.14
CA ALA A 94 12.60 0.15 2.20
C ALA A 94 13.58 -0.58 1.26
N VAL A 95 14.15 -1.68 1.75
CA VAL A 95 14.96 -2.55 0.91
C VAL A 95 14.05 -3.22 -0.12
N ARG A 96 14.50 -3.20 -1.37
CA ARG A 96 13.77 -3.84 -2.46
C ARG A 96 13.62 -5.33 -2.17
N ASP A 97 12.39 -5.84 -2.29
CA ASP A 97 12.02 -7.24 -2.06
C ASP A 97 12.14 -7.73 -0.61
N ASP A 98 12.47 -6.86 0.36
CA ASP A 98 12.47 -7.15 1.78
C ASP A 98 11.79 -6.02 2.60
N PRO A 99 10.48 -6.14 2.88
CA PRO A 99 9.77 -5.13 3.66
C PRO A 99 10.20 -5.07 5.14
N SER A 100 11.01 -6.02 5.61
CA SER A 100 11.52 -6.06 6.99
C SER A 100 12.87 -5.37 7.16
N ALA A 101 13.45 -4.84 6.08
CA ALA A 101 14.74 -4.17 6.09
C ALA A 101 14.62 -2.72 5.57
N LEU A 102 15.38 -1.84 6.22
CA LEU A 102 15.48 -0.42 5.87
C LEU A 102 16.96 -0.04 5.65
N GLU A 103 17.18 0.88 4.72
CA GLU A 103 18.46 1.54 4.45
C GLU A 103 18.29 3.05 4.64
N GLY A 104 19.29 3.73 5.19
CA GLY A 104 19.23 5.18 5.37
C GLY A 104 20.41 5.74 6.15
N PRO A 105 20.41 7.05 6.43
CA PRO A 105 21.47 7.69 7.21
C PRO A 105 21.59 7.08 8.61
N ALA A 106 22.82 7.08 9.15
CA ALA A 106 23.09 6.61 10.50
C ALA A 106 22.45 7.57 11.52
N GLY A 107 21.63 7.03 12.43
CA GLY A 107 20.71 7.78 13.28
C GLY A 107 19.28 7.56 12.77
N ALA A 108 18.45 6.93 13.61
CA ALA A 108 17.05 6.66 13.29
C ALA A 108 16.37 7.93 12.76
N ALA A 109 15.62 7.83 11.65
CA ALA A 109 14.83 8.99 11.24
C ALA A 109 13.92 9.41 12.39
N ASP A 110 13.71 10.72 12.52
CA ASP A 110 12.93 11.26 13.61
C ASP A 110 11.49 10.71 13.53
N PRO A 111 11.00 9.99 14.56
CA PRO A 111 9.61 9.54 14.58
C PRO A 111 8.60 10.66 14.36
N ASP A 112 8.92 11.89 14.75
CA ASP A 112 8.09 13.07 14.49
C ASP A 112 7.94 13.33 12.97
N GLU A 113 9.02 13.22 12.19
CA GLU A 113 8.98 13.38 10.72
C GLU A 113 8.20 12.23 10.05
N VAL A 114 8.38 10.99 10.52
CA VAL A 114 7.64 9.83 9.99
C VAL A 114 6.13 10.01 10.21
N VAL A 115 5.73 10.37 11.43
CA VAL A 115 4.33 10.61 11.78
C VAL A 115 3.77 11.78 10.98
N ALA A 116 4.53 12.88 10.84
CA ALA A 116 4.10 14.03 10.06
C ALA A 116 3.84 13.67 8.59
N VAL A 117 4.73 12.88 7.96
CA VAL A 117 4.54 12.42 6.58
C VAL A 117 3.26 11.59 6.47
N LEU A 118 3.09 10.56 7.31
CA LEU A 118 1.93 9.66 7.24
C LEU A 118 0.60 10.39 7.49
N LEU A 119 0.56 11.30 8.47
CA LEU A 119 -0.65 12.06 8.77
C LEU A 119 -0.98 13.11 7.69
N ALA A 120 0.03 13.62 6.96
CA ALA A 120 -0.17 14.52 5.84
C ALA A 120 -0.81 13.81 4.63
N GLU A 121 -0.52 12.52 4.41
CA GLU A 121 -1.17 11.73 3.35
C GLU A 121 -2.68 11.68 3.54
N GLN A 122 -3.13 11.61 4.80
CA GLN A 122 -4.54 11.55 5.17
C GLN A 122 -5.27 12.89 4.96
N GLU A 123 -4.56 13.97 4.65
CA GLU A 123 -5.20 15.25 4.29
C GLU A 123 -5.79 15.22 2.88
N ASP A 124 -5.43 14.25 2.04
CA ASP A 124 -6.08 14.00 0.76
C ASP A 124 -7.39 13.20 0.96
N PRO A 125 -8.57 13.83 0.76
CA PRO A 125 -9.84 13.13 0.93
C PRO A 125 -10.06 12.01 -0.09
N GLN A 126 -9.42 12.08 -1.26
CA GLN A 126 -9.53 11.02 -2.27
C GLN A 126 -8.80 9.76 -1.84
N LEU A 127 -7.62 9.89 -1.24
CA LEU A 127 -6.86 8.78 -0.69
C LEU A 127 -7.66 8.07 0.41
N VAL A 128 -8.22 8.82 1.36
CA VAL A 128 -8.99 8.21 2.46
C VAL A 128 -10.25 7.51 1.93
N ARG A 129 -10.98 8.14 1.00
CA ARG A 129 -12.15 7.51 0.37
C ARG A 129 -11.78 6.23 -0.38
N LEU A 130 -10.66 6.22 -1.09
CA LEU A 130 -10.16 5.02 -1.77
C LEU A 130 -9.99 3.85 -0.79
N TYR A 131 -9.35 4.07 0.36
CA TYR A 131 -9.19 3.03 1.39
C TYR A 131 -10.52 2.57 1.99
N VAL A 132 -11.46 3.48 2.23
CA VAL A 132 -12.81 3.14 2.70
C VAL A 132 -13.51 2.19 1.72
N GLU A 133 -13.47 2.51 0.43
CA GLU A 133 -14.08 1.65 -0.59
C GLU A 133 -13.38 0.30 -0.70
N VAL A 134 -12.04 0.27 -0.61
CA VAL A 134 -11.28 -0.98 -0.60
C VAL A 134 -11.65 -1.86 0.60
N TRP A 135 -11.80 -1.30 1.81
CA TRP A 135 -12.25 -2.05 2.98
C TRP A 135 -13.68 -2.55 2.84
N ALA A 136 -14.58 -1.72 2.31
CA ALA A 136 -15.95 -2.13 2.03
C ALA A 136 -15.99 -3.32 1.05
N LEU A 137 -15.20 -3.27 -0.02
CA LEU A 137 -15.05 -4.39 -0.95
C LEU A 137 -14.49 -5.64 -0.27
N ALA A 138 -13.44 -5.50 0.55
CA ALA A 138 -12.86 -6.60 1.29
C ALA A 138 -13.83 -7.24 2.30
N ALA A 139 -14.76 -6.48 2.86
CA ALA A 139 -15.78 -7.02 3.77
C ALA A 139 -16.76 -7.98 3.08
N HIS A 140 -16.89 -7.89 1.75
CA HIS A 140 -17.85 -8.66 0.96
C HIS A 140 -17.20 -9.68 0.02
N ASP A 141 -15.89 -9.61 -0.23
CA ASP A 141 -15.17 -10.46 -1.18
C ASP A 141 -13.90 -11.05 -0.54
N ALA A 142 -13.85 -12.39 -0.43
CA ALA A 142 -12.76 -13.10 0.24
C ALA A 142 -11.41 -13.02 -0.50
N GLU A 143 -11.42 -12.90 -1.85
CA GLU A 143 -10.21 -12.75 -2.66
C GLU A 143 -9.60 -11.36 -2.44
N ILE A 144 -10.45 -10.32 -2.45
CA ILE A 144 -10.04 -8.95 -2.12
C ILE A 144 -9.58 -8.87 -0.67
N ALA A 145 -10.29 -9.52 0.26
CA ALA A 145 -9.88 -9.55 1.67
C ALA A 145 -8.49 -10.15 1.87
N ALA A 146 -8.14 -11.19 1.10
CA ALA A 146 -6.81 -11.78 1.15
C ALA A 146 -5.73 -10.80 0.67
N VAL A 147 -6.00 -10.07 -0.42
CA VAL A 147 -5.12 -9.01 -0.93
C VAL A 147 -4.92 -7.89 0.10
N VAL A 148 -6.00 -7.43 0.73
CA VAL A 148 -5.93 -6.35 1.75
C VAL A 148 -5.16 -6.83 3.00
N ARG A 149 -5.39 -8.06 3.47
CA ARG A 149 -4.61 -8.63 4.58
C ARG A 149 -3.11 -8.74 4.26
N GLU A 150 -2.78 -9.13 3.03
CA GLU A 150 -1.39 -9.18 2.56
C GLU A 150 -0.74 -7.80 2.57
N PHE A 151 -1.44 -6.79 2.06
CA PHE A 151 -1.01 -5.40 2.08
C PHE A 151 -0.72 -4.92 3.51
N TYR A 152 -1.65 -5.10 4.44
CA TYR A 152 -1.46 -4.68 5.83
C TYR A 152 -0.33 -5.42 6.53
N ARG A 153 -0.11 -6.71 6.21
CA ARG A 153 1.04 -7.44 6.76
C ARG A 153 2.37 -6.82 6.32
N LYS A 154 2.47 -6.39 5.05
CA LYS A 154 3.66 -5.71 4.53
C LYS A 154 3.83 -4.32 5.14
N TYR A 155 2.72 -3.57 5.28
CA TYR A 155 2.76 -2.24 5.89
C TYR A 155 3.20 -2.30 7.36
N VAL A 156 2.64 -3.23 8.15
CA VAL A 156 3.07 -3.48 9.54
C VAL A 156 4.54 -3.90 9.59
N ALA A 157 5.00 -4.79 8.69
CA ALA A 157 6.41 -5.20 8.66
C ALA A 157 7.36 -4.02 8.40
N GLN A 158 6.98 -3.07 7.55
CA GLN A 158 7.77 -1.85 7.30
C GLN A 158 7.84 -0.94 8.53
N VAL A 159 6.72 -0.77 9.24
CA VAL A 159 6.71 -0.03 10.51
C VAL A 159 7.51 -0.77 11.60
N GLU A 160 7.42 -2.11 11.67
CA GLU A 160 8.23 -2.94 12.58
C GLU A 160 9.72 -2.75 12.28
N ALA A 161 10.11 -2.75 11.01
CA ALA A 161 11.49 -2.50 10.59
C ALA A 161 11.97 -1.12 11.04
N PHE A 162 11.13 -0.09 10.92
CA PHE A 162 11.41 1.25 11.42
C PHE A 162 11.64 1.28 12.93
N VAL A 163 10.72 0.69 13.70
CA VAL A 163 10.83 0.62 15.16
C VAL A 163 12.10 -0.12 15.57
N ARG A 164 12.41 -1.27 14.93
CA ARG A 164 13.64 -2.04 15.20
C ARG A 164 14.90 -1.28 14.83
N TYR A 165 14.88 -0.49 13.76
CA TYR A 165 16.01 0.33 13.35
C TYR A 165 16.30 1.42 14.39
N GLY A 166 15.26 2.07 14.93
CA GLY A 166 15.41 3.07 15.98
C GLY A 166 15.68 2.51 17.38
N ARG A 167 15.17 1.31 17.68
CA ARG A 167 15.27 0.62 18.97
C ARG A 167 15.84 -0.79 18.81
N PRO A 168 17.14 -0.93 18.48
CA PRO A 168 17.78 -2.24 18.35
C PRO A 168 17.85 -3.00 19.68
N ASP A 169 17.65 -2.30 20.80
CA ASP A 169 17.59 -2.83 22.18
C ASP A 169 16.26 -3.51 22.52
N TRP A 170 15.20 -3.25 21.75
CA TRP A 170 13.86 -3.77 22.06
C TRP A 170 13.66 -5.23 21.64
N PRO A 171 12.88 -6.01 22.41
CA PRO A 171 12.43 -7.33 21.99
C PRO A 171 11.63 -7.26 20.68
N ALA A 172 11.85 -8.22 19.77
CA ALA A 172 11.18 -8.26 18.47
C ALA A 172 9.64 -8.25 18.58
N GLU A 173 9.09 -8.96 19.58
CA GLU A 173 7.65 -9.01 19.83
C GLU A 173 7.09 -7.63 20.24
N LEU A 174 7.85 -6.85 21.02
CA LEU A 174 7.45 -5.49 21.39
C LEU A 174 7.44 -4.57 20.16
N CYS A 175 8.47 -4.64 19.31
CA CYS A 175 8.51 -3.85 18.08
C CYS A 175 7.32 -4.15 17.17
N ARG A 176 6.95 -5.42 17.04
CA ARG A 176 5.77 -5.84 16.29
C ARG A 176 4.47 -5.30 16.89
N ALA A 177 4.26 -5.49 18.19
CA ALA A 177 3.06 -5.01 18.86
C ALA A 177 2.90 -3.49 18.76
N ARG A 178 4.02 -2.75 18.85
CA ARG A 178 4.05 -1.29 18.64
C ARG A 178 3.71 -0.91 17.22
N ALA A 179 4.26 -1.60 16.22
CA ALA A 179 3.95 -1.37 14.81
C ALA A 179 2.47 -1.65 14.48
N GLU A 180 1.92 -2.76 14.97
CA GLU A 180 0.50 -3.10 14.81
C GLU A 180 -0.41 -2.03 15.45
N THR A 181 -0.08 -1.62 16.67
CA THR A 181 -0.84 -0.57 17.39
C THR A 181 -0.74 0.77 16.68
N PHE A 182 0.43 1.11 16.15
CA PHE A 182 0.66 2.33 15.38
C PHE A 182 -0.18 2.35 14.11
N VAL A 183 -0.15 1.26 13.32
CA VAL A 183 -0.97 1.15 12.10
C VAL A 183 -2.45 1.24 12.45
N ALA A 184 -2.92 0.55 13.49
CA ALA A 184 -4.31 0.62 13.92
C ALA A 184 -4.73 2.06 14.32
N LEU A 185 -3.86 2.78 15.04
CA LEU A 185 -4.09 4.18 15.43
C LEU A 185 -4.16 5.10 14.21
N VAL A 186 -3.21 4.96 13.28
CA VAL A 186 -3.13 5.78 12.04
C VAL A 186 -4.33 5.54 11.14
N GLU A 187 -4.77 4.29 10.97
CA GLU A 187 -5.95 3.95 10.15
C GLU A 187 -7.25 4.44 10.78
N GLY A 188 -7.41 4.29 12.10
CA GLY A 188 -8.55 4.87 12.83
C GLY A 188 -8.58 6.40 12.72
N ALA A 189 -7.41 7.04 12.78
CA ALA A 189 -7.30 8.48 12.58
C ALA A 189 -7.69 8.92 11.17
N ALA A 190 -7.33 8.18 10.11
CA ALA A 190 -7.73 8.50 8.74
C ALA A 190 -9.26 8.61 8.61
N LEU A 191 -10.01 7.69 9.21
CA LEU A 191 -11.48 7.71 9.22
C LEU A 191 -12.07 8.87 10.03
N LEU A 192 -11.55 9.10 11.24
CA LEU A 192 -12.09 10.09 12.17
C LEU A 192 -11.70 11.54 11.83
N ARG A 193 -10.63 11.74 11.06
CA ARG A 193 -10.15 13.07 10.63
C ARG A 193 -10.70 13.52 9.27
N SER A 194 -11.12 12.59 8.43
CA SER A 194 -11.46 12.85 7.01
C SER A 194 -12.85 13.44 6.76
N GLY A 195 -13.68 13.62 7.79
CA GLY A 195 -15.09 14.02 7.61
C GLY A 195 -16.02 12.85 7.26
N ILE A 196 -15.49 11.63 7.08
CA ILE A 196 -16.28 10.44 6.75
C ILE A 196 -16.98 9.90 7.99
N ALA A 197 -16.21 9.59 9.04
CA ALA A 197 -16.73 9.03 10.29
C ALA A 197 -16.66 10.01 11.48
N GLY A 198 -15.92 11.11 11.32
CA GLY A 198 -15.72 12.11 12.38
C GLY A 198 -15.24 13.44 11.84
N CYS A 199 -15.11 14.43 12.73
CA CYS A 199 -14.61 15.76 12.40
C CYS A 199 -13.26 16.01 13.06
N ARG A 200 -12.33 16.61 12.31
CA ARG A 200 -11.01 17.02 12.79
C ARG A 200 -11.14 18.02 13.94
N SER A 201 -10.35 17.83 14.98
CA SER A 201 -10.13 18.86 16.02
C SER A 201 -8.64 18.99 16.29
N ALA A 202 -8.18 20.22 16.54
CA ALA A 202 -6.76 20.48 16.81
C ALA A 202 -6.24 19.72 18.03
N ALA A 203 -7.07 19.62 19.08
CA ALA A 203 -6.73 18.87 20.29
C ALA A 203 -6.57 17.36 20.03
N MET A 204 -7.44 16.77 19.20
CA MET A 204 -7.32 15.36 18.81
C MET A 204 -6.06 15.13 17.97
N ASP A 205 -5.77 15.99 16.99
CA ASP A 205 -4.56 15.88 16.17
C ASP A 205 -3.29 15.97 17.03
N GLU A 206 -3.25 16.88 18.00
CA GLU A 206 -2.11 17.01 18.94
C GLU A 206 -1.93 15.73 19.78
N GLN A 207 -3.01 15.14 20.28
CA GLN A 207 -2.94 13.87 21.03
C GLN A 207 -2.57 12.69 20.14
N LEU A 208 -3.09 12.64 18.92
CA LEU A 208 -2.79 11.62 17.93
C LEU A 208 -1.30 11.61 17.59
N VAL A 209 -0.72 12.77 17.26
CA VAL A 209 0.71 12.90 16.96
C VAL A 209 1.54 12.42 18.14
N ARG A 210 1.23 12.88 19.37
CA ARG A 210 1.94 12.42 20.58
C ARG A 210 1.89 10.91 20.74
N CYS A 211 0.70 10.30 20.68
CA CYS A 211 0.56 8.86 20.85
C CYS A 211 1.28 8.07 19.75
N ALA A 212 1.18 8.53 18.50
CA ALA A 212 1.85 7.91 17.36
C ALA A 212 3.37 7.95 17.49
N VAL A 213 3.94 9.11 17.87
CA VAL A 213 5.37 9.27 18.12
C VAL A 213 5.84 8.39 19.29
N GLN A 214 5.07 8.34 20.39
CA GLN A 214 5.38 7.48 21.53
C GLN A 214 5.43 6.00 21.15
N LEU A 215 4.53 5.53 20.28
CA LEU A 215 4.56 4.14 19.80
C LEU A 215 5.84 3.79 19.05
N LEU A 216 6.46 4.77 18.40
CA LEU A 216 7.68 4.58 17.62
C LEU A 216 8.96 4.85 18.42
N ARG A 217 8.86 5.58 19.55
CA ARG A 217 10.01 6.06 20.33
C ARG A 217 10.14 5.43 21.71
N ASP A 218 9.04 5.26 22.45
CA ASP A 218 9.00 4.99 23.91
C ASP A 218 8.46 3.60 24.25
#